data_AF-A0A7Y5J366-F1
#
_entry.id   AF-A0A7Y5J366-F1
#
_cell.length_a   1.000
_cell.length_b   1.000
_cell.length_c   1.000
_cell.angle_alpha   90.00
_cell.angle_beta   90.00
_cell.angle_gamma   90.00
#
_symmetry.space_group_name_H-M   'P 1'
#
loop_
_entity.id
_entity.type
_entity.pdbx_description
1 polymer ?
#
loop_
_entity_poly.entity_id
_entity_poly.type
_entity_poly.pdbx_seq_one_letter_code
_entity_poly.pdbx_strand_id
1 'polypeptide(L)'
;MSPDILLSSGQFTLLGGIFNGPTGTEFAVVTVLLIVAMIGLIFAMKSYFNRQSAKNLAQKYADSHFLDVRDKYPEADSFRLSGTFFNLGLAIAVGLTALAFGVTQYEEKVFIPEGALVMDEDIEIEPPRTAEPPPPPPPPPPPVIQAVPDDLVPEETPVFQDQSINEETQVERPAPVEEKAPPPPPPPPPPKEEETEIFKVVEQMPRFPGCEDAGGTEAEKKQ
;
A
#
# COMPACT_ATOMS: atom_id res chain seq x y z
N MET A 1 -45.80 -33.77 -14.95
CA MET A 1 -44.78 -34.35 -14.06
C MET A 1 -43.82 -33.23 -13.75
N SER A 2 -44.17 -32.46 -12.71
CA SER A 2 -43.48 -31.26 -12.27
C SER A 2 -43.35 -31.43 -10.77
N PRO A 3 -42.14 -31.44 -10.20
CA PRO A 3 -41.99 -31.29 -8.77
C PRO A 3 -41.65 -29.83 -8.46
N ASP A 4 -42.69 -29.11 -8.11
CA ASP A 4 -42.62 -27.85 -7.40
C ASP A 4 -42.32 -28.09 -5.91
N ILE A 5 -41.48 -27.21 -5.36
CA ILE A 5 -41.61 -26.64 -4.01
C ILE A 5 -41.47 -27.62 -2.83
N LEU A 6 -40.26 -27.69 -2.26
CA LEU A 6 -40.03 -27.78 -0.81
C LEU A 6 -38.56 -27.43 -0.50
N LEU A 7 -38.22 -26.15 -0.43
CA LEU A 7 -37.04 -25.69 0.33
C LEU A 7 -37.47 -24.58 1.27
N SER A 8 -38.07 -25.07 2.36
CA SER A 8 -38.25 -24.47 3.67
C SER A 8 -37.34 -23.27 3.96
N SER A 9 -37.97 -22.11 4.01
CA SER A 9 -37.50 -20.83 4.53
C SER A 9 -37.18 -20.91 6.03
N GLY A 10 -36.04 -21.51 6.41
CA GLY A 10 -35.69 -21.60 7.83
C GLY A 10 -34.26 -21.96 8.22
N GLN A 11 -33.36 -22.34 7.29
CA GLN A 11 -32.00 -22.75 7.67
C GLN A 11 -30.85 -21.96 7.02
N PHE A 12 -31.16 -21.00 6.14
CA PHE A 12 -30.12 -20.22 5.46
C PHE A 12 -29.74 -18.91 6.16
N THR A 13 -30.19 -18.68 7.39
CA THR A 13 -29.91 -17.44 8.14
C THR A 13 -28.68 -17.53 9.06
N LEU A 14 -28.17 -18.72 9.37
CA LEU A 14 -26.94 -18.86 10.17
C LEU A 14 -25.65 -18.72 9.34
N LEU A 15 -25.75 -18.86 8.01
CA LEU A 15 -24.68 -18.57 7.04
C LEU A 15 -25.03 -17.40 6.10
N GLY A 16 -26.16 -16.74 6.30
CA GLY A 16 -26.60 -15.59 5.48
C GLY A 16 -26.07 -14.24 5.97
N GLY A 17 -25.54 -14.17 7.19
CA GLY A 17 -24.94 -12.95 7.75
C GLY A 17 -23.50 -12.70 7.30
N ILE A 18 -22.83 -13.70 6.72
CA ILE A 18 -21.42 -13.60 6.28
C ILE A 18 -21.32 -12.98 4.88
N PHE A 19 -22.44 -12.86 4.16
CA PHE A 19 -22.50 -12.32 2.79
C PHE A 19 -23.05 -10.90 2.71
N ASN A 20 -23.52 -10.32 3.82
CA ASN A 20 -23.59 -8.87 3.94
C ASN A 20 -22.18 -8.41 4.30
N GLY A 21 -21.59 -7.52 3.50
CA GLY A 21 -20.25 -7.00 3.76
C GLY A 21 -20.16 -6.39 5.16
N PRO A 22 -18.99 -6.45 5.82
CA PRO A 22 -18.81 -5.88 7.15
C PRO A 22 -19.16 -4.39 7.11
N THR A 23 -20.04 -3.97 8.01
CA THR A 23 -20.37 -2.55 8.16
C THR A 23 -19.13 -1.77 8.60
N GLY A 24 -19.08 -0.45 8.33
CA GLY A 24 -17.90 0.36 8.64
C GLY A 24 -17.45 0.28 10.11
N THR A 25 -18.39 0.12 11.05
CA THR A 25 -18.13 -0.07 12.48
C THR A 25 -17.55 -1.45 12.78
N GLU A 26 -18.06 -2.52 12.16
CA GLU A 26 -17.53 -3.87 12.32
C GLU A 26 -16.10 -3.99 11.76
N PHE A 27 -15.83 -3.38 10.61
CA PHE A 27 -14.47 -3.29 10.06
C PHE A 27 -13.52 -2.55 11.02
N ALA A 28 -13.96 -1.47 11.65
CA ALA A 28 -13.18 -0.76 12.66
C ALA A 28 -12.90 -1.62 13.92
N VAL A 29 -13.88 -2.39 14.38
CA VAL A 29 -13.70 -3.31 15.53
C VAL A 29 -12.72 -4.44 15.18
N VAL A 30 -12.87 -5.04 13.99
CA VAL A 30 -12.00 -6.13 13.52
C VAL A 30 -10.55 -5.65 13.38
N THR A 31 -10.33 -4.45 12.82
CA THR A 31 -8.98 -3.88 12.67
C THR A 31 -8.32 -3.59 14.02
N VAL A 32 -9.06 -3.03 14.99
CA VAL A 32 -8.55 -2.82 16.35
C VAL A 32 -8.22 -4.15 17.04
N LEU A 33 -9.08 -5.16 16.92
CA LEU A 33 -8.83 -6.49 17.48
C LEU A 33 -7.56 -7.10 16.87
N LEU A 34 -7.37 -7.00 15.55
CA LEU A 34 -6.17 -7.48 14.86
C LEU A 34 -4.91 -6.80 15.40
N ILE A 35 -4.93 -5.48 15.60
CA ILE A 35 -3.80 -4.73 16.18
C ILE A 35 -3.49 -5.21 17.60
N VAL A 36 -4.51 -5.40 18.44
CA VAL A 36 -4.34 -5.93 19.80
C VAL A 36 -3.80 -7.36 19.78
N ALA A 37 -4.29 -8.21 18.89
CA ALA A 37 -3.79 -9.56 18.70
C ALA A 37 -2.31 -9.56 18.26
N MET A 38 -1.90 -8.61 17.41
CA MET A 38 -0.52 -8.44 17.00
C MET A 38 0.40 -8.03 18.15
N ILE A 39 -0.02 -7.05 18.96
CA ILE A 39 0.70 -6.65 20.17
C ILE A 39 0.80 -7.81 21.16
N GLY A 40 -0.30 -8.57 21.32
CA GLY A 40 -0.36 -9.78 22.14
C GLY A 40 0.62 -10.86 21.67
N LEU A 41 0.71 -11.10 20.36
CA LEU A 41 1.67 -12.03 19.76
C LEU A 41 3.13 -11.59 20.06
N ILE A 42 3.44 -10.30 19.91
CA ILE A 42 4.77 -9.76 20.21
C ILE A 42 5.12 -9.98 21.68
N PHE A 43 4.20 -9.68 22.59
CA PHE A 43 4.43 -9.88 24.02
C PHE A 43 4.55 -11.36 24.39
N ALA A 44 3.71 -12.23 23.82
CA ALA A 44 3.77 -13.67 24.00
C ALA A 44 5.10 -14.24 23.51
N MET A 45 5.57 -13.83 22.32
CA MET A 45 6.85 -14.24 21.77
C MET A 45 8.03 -13.72 22.61
N LYS A 46 7.98 -12.45 23.04
CA LYS A 46 8.97 -11.90 23.95
C LYS A 46 9.03 -12.69 25.26
N SER A 47 7.87 -13.04 25.83
CA SER A 47 7.78 -13.88 27.02
C SER A 47 8.31 -15.30 26.77
N TYR A 48 7.98 -15.91 25.63
CA TYR A 48 8.42 -17.24 25.24
C TYR A 48 9.95 -17.32 25.11
N PHE A 49 10.57 -16.39 24.37
CA PHE A 49 12.02 -16.32 24.23
C PHE A 49 12.71 -15.98 25.56
N ASN A 50 12.13 -15.11 26.39
CA ASN A 50 12.70 -14.80 27.71
C ASN A 50 12.67 -16.03 28.64
N ARG A 51 11.61 -16.85 28.56
CA ARG A 51 11.55 -18.15 29.27
C ARG A 51 12.54 -19.17 28.72
N GLN A 52 12.84 -19.16 27.42
CA GLN A 52 13.86 -20.03 26.84
C GLN A 52 15.28 -19.58 27.21
N SER A 53 15.56 -18.27 27.27
CA SER A 53 16.84 -17.73 27.72
C SER A 53 17.14 -18.06 29.19
N ALA A 54 16.12 -18.25 30.02
CA ALA A 54 16.28 -18.64 31.43
C ALA A 54 16.63 -20.13 31.61
N LYS A 55 16.51 -20.95 30.56
CA LYS A 55 17.01 -22.34 30.59
C LYS A 55 18.52 -22.30 30.46
N ASN A 56 19.24 -23.22 31.12
CA ASN A 56 20.71 -23.34 31.04
C ASN A 56 21.16 -23.85 29.65
N LEU A 57 20.90 -23.07 28.60
CA LEU A 57 21.29 -23.32 27.22
C LEU A 57 22.82 -23.44 27.11
N ALA A 58 23.56 -22.69 27.93
CA ALA A 58 25.01 -22.77 28.02
C ALA A 58 25.50 -24.17 28.44
N GLN A 59 24.80 -24.86 29.35
CA GLN A 59 25.16 -26.23 29.74
C GLN A 59 24.74 -27.25 28.68
N LYS A 60 23.57 -27.04 28.05
CA LYS A 60 23.04 -27.95 27.02
C LYS A 60 23.92 -28.01 25.76
N TYR A 61 24.61 -26.91 25.43
CA TYR A 61 25.47 -26.78 24.25
C TYR A 61 26.96 -26.62 24.62
N ALA A 62 27.37 -27.00 25.83
CA ALA A 62 28.77 -26.89 26.26
C ALA A 62 29.70 -27.84 25.48
N ASP A 63 29.18 -29.01 25.08
CA ASP A 63 29.93 -30.08 24.42
C ASP A 63 29.62 -30.18 22.91
N SER A 64 28.80 -29.27 22.37
CA SER A 64 28.45 -29.29 20.95
C SER A 64 29.59 -28.76 20.09
N HIS A 65 29.97 -29.51 19.06
CA HIS A 65 31.01 -29.14 18.11
C HIS A 65 30.51 -28.05 17.15
N PHE A 66 31.41 -27.18 16.65
CA PHE A 66 31.07 -26.03 15.79
C PHE A 66 30.32 -26.42 14.50
N LEU A 67 30.50 -27.66 14.03
CA LEU A 67 29.88 -28.15 12.79
C LEU A 67 28.44 -28.64 12.97
N ASP A 68 28.02 -29.00 14.18
CA ASP A 68 26.67 -29.51 14.43
C ASP A 68 25.64 -28.40 14.60
N VAL A 69 26.09 -27.18 14.94
CA VAL A 69 25.20 -26.08 15.26
C VAL A 69 25.70 -24.79 14.61
N ARG A 70 24.89 -24.21 13.71
CA ARG A 70 25.21 -22.94 13.04
C ARG A 70 25.23 -21.76 14.00
N ASP A 71 24.34 -21.77 15.00
CA ASP A 71 24.12 -20.68 15.95
C ASP A 71 24.38 -21.16 17.39
N LYS A 72 25.02 -20.34 18.23
CA LYS A 72 25.42 -20.74 19.60
C LYS A 72 24.25 -21.26 20.45
N TYR A 73 23.05 -20.70 20.26
CA TYR A 73 21.83 -21.15 20.91
C TYR A 73 20.68 -21.22 19.89
N PRO A 74 20.45 -22.37 19.24
CA PRO A 74 19.48 -22.48 18.16
C PRO A 74 18.01 -22.31 18.62
N GLU A 75 17.76 -22.46 19.93
CA GLU A 75 16.44 -22.22 20.54
C GLU A 75 16.19 -20.74 20.85
N ALA A 76 17.25 -19.95 21.05
CA ALA A 76 17.14 -18.52 21.36
C ALA A 76 17.27 -17.63 20.12
N ASP A 77 17.48 -18.22 18.94
CA ASP A 77 17.61 -17.48 17.69
C ASP A 77 16.23 -17.09 17.13
N SER A 78 15.95 -15.78 17.13
CA SER A 78 14.74 -15.21 16.53
C SER A 78 14.74 -15.26 15.00
N PHE A 79 15.91 -15.31 14.36
CA PHE A 79 16.01 -15.32 12.90
C PHE A 79 15.50 -16.64 12.31
N ARG A 80 15.49 -17.72 13.07
CA ARG A 80 14.95 -19.01 12.65
C ARG A 80 13.45 -18.99 12.34
N LEU A 81 12.70 -18.03 12.93
CA LEU A 81 11.26 -17.83 12.69
C LEU A 81 10.96 -16.70 11.69
N SER A 82 11.99 -16.04 11.14
CA SER A 82 11.83 -14.90 10.22
C SER A 82 10.92 -15.21 9.03
N GLY A 83 11.08 -16.37 8.39
CA GLY A 83 10.23 -16.79 7.27
C GLY A 83 8.77 -16.98 7.68
N THR A 84 8.51 -17.49 8.88
CA THR A 84 7.15 -17.66 9.42
C THR A 84 6.50 -16.30 9.68
N PHE A 85 7.24 -15.34 10.23
CA PHE A 85 6.74 -13.97 10.44
C PHE A 85 6.49 -13.24 9.12
N PHE A 86 7.35 -13.41 8.12
CA PHE A 86 7.16 -12.84 6.79
C PHE A 86 5.91 -13.39 6.11
N ASN A 87 5.73 -14.72 6.14
CA ASN A 87 4.54 -15.37 5.56
C ASN A 87 3.25 -15.02 6.32
N LEU A 88 3.32 -14.88 7.65
CA LEU A 88 2.18 -14.42 8.46
C LEU A 88 1.80 -12.98 8.10
N GLY A 89 2.78 -12.09 7.99
CA GLY A 89 2.56 -10.71 7.56
C GLY A 89 1.96 -10.62 6.17
N LEU A 90 2.46 -11.44 5.22
CA LEU A 90 1.93 -11.54 3.87
C LEU A 90 0.47 -12.01 3.86
N ALA A 91 0.16 -13.07 4.63
CA ALA A 91 -1.21 -13.57 4.74
C ALA A 91 -2.17 -12.53 5.33
N ILE A 92 -1.72 -11.78 6.34
CA ILE A 92 -2.51 -10.70 6.94
C ILE A 92 -2.69 -9.54 5.96
N ALA A 93 -1.65 -9.15 5.22
CA ALA A 93 -1.72 -8.05 4.26
C ALA A 93 -2.69 -8.37 3.11
N VAL A 94 -2.62 -9.57 2.55
CA VAL A 94 -3.57 -10.04 1.53
C VAL A 94 -4.98 -10.13 2.11
N GLY A 95 -5.15 -10.68 3.31
CA GLY A 95 -6.45 -10.77 3.99
C GLY A 95 -7.09 -9.41 4.26
N LEU A 96 -6.30 -8.42 4.71
CA LEU A 96 -6.77 -7.05 4.93
C LEU A 96 -7.13 -6.36 3.61
N THR A 97 -6.37 -6.61 2.54
CA THR A 97 -6.66 -6.05 1.21
C THR A 97 -7.97 -6.60 0.66
N ALA A 98 -8.20 -7.91 0.80
CA ALA A 98 -9.47 -8.54 0.45
C ALA A 98 -10.64 -8.03 1.30
N LEU A 99 -10.44 -7.85 2.61
CA LEU A 99 -11.43 -7.24 3.49
C LEU A 99 -11.73 -5.79 3.12
N ALA A 100 -10.72 -5.00 2.75
CA ALA A 100 -10.88 -3.60 2.37
C ALA A 100 -11.79 -3.44 1.14
N PHE A 101 -11.66 -4.32 0.15
CA PHE A 101 -12.56 -4.35 -1.01
C PHE A 101 -13.98 -4.83 -0.67
N GLY A 102 -14.15 -5.61 0.40
CA GLY A 102 -15.44 -6.12 0.86
C GLY A 102 -16.25 -5.16 1.72
N VAL A 103 -15.68 -4.02 2.14
CA VAL A 103 -16.41 -3.02 2.93
C VAL A 103 -17.40 -2.28 2.03
N THR A 104 -18.69 -2.60 2.18
CA THR A 104 -19.78 -1.91 1.50
C THR A 104 -20.49 -0.97 2.47
N GLN A 105 -20.80 0.25 2.01
CA GLN A 105 -21.69 1.16 2.74
C GLN A 105 -23.11 0.87 2.24
N TYR A 106 -23.91 0.16 3.03
CA TYR A 106 -25.34 0.04 2.75
C TYR A 106 -26.03 1.35 3.14
N GLU A 107 -26.78 1.94 2.21
CA GLU A 107 -27.63 3.09 2.54
C GLU A 107 -28.67 2.65 3.58
N GLU A 108 -28.90 3.51 4.57
CA GLU A 108 -29.98 3.33 5.54
C GLU A 108 -31.28 3.22 4.74
N LYS A 109 -31.96 2.06 4.84
CA LYS A 109 -33.27 1.89 4.21
C LYS A 109 -34.23 2.89 4.86
N VAL A 110 -34.42 4.03 4.20
CA VAL A 110 -35.46 5.00 4.55
C VAL A 110 -36.79 4.29 4.38
N PHE A 111 -37.38 3.87 5.49
CA PHE A 111 -38.70 3.28 5.50
C PHE A 111 -39.71 4.41 5.27
N ILE A 112 -40.03 4.67 4.00
CA ILE A 112 -41.12 5.56 3.63
C ILE A 112 -42.41 4.77 3.90
N PRO A 113 -43.22 5.12 4.91
CA PRO A 113 -44.47 4.41 5.16
C PRO A 113 -45.37 4.57 3.92
N GLU A 114 -46.05 3.48 3.55
CA GLU A 114 -47.06 3.48 2.47
C GLU A 114 -48.15 4.51 2.82
N GLY A 115 -48.03 5.72 2.28
CA GLY A 115 -48.87 6.87 2.64
C GLY A 115 -48.13 8.20 2.72
N ALA A 116 -46.81 8.23 2.92
CA ALA A 116 -46.04 9.49 2.99
C ALA A 116 -45.75 10.13 1.62
N LEU A 117 -45.95 9.38 0.53
CA LEU A 117 -45.86 9.90 -0.85
C LEU A 117 -47.23 10.15 -1.48
N VAL A 118 -48.31 9.98 -0.72
CA VAL A 118 -49.63 10.50 -1.11
C VAL A 118 -49.58 11.99 -0.79
N MET A 119 -48.93 12.76 -1.68
CA MET A 119 -49.27 14.17 -1.80
C MET A 119 -50.77 14.20 -2.06
N ASP A 120 -51.53 14.97 -1.27
CA ASP A 120 -52.91 15.27 -1.62
C ASP A 120 -52.87 15.72 -3.07
N GLU A 121 -53.52 14.95 -3.94
CA GLU A 121 -53.61 15.26 -5.34
C GLU A 121 -54.47 16.52 -5.39
N ASP A 122 -53.81 17.68 -5.26
CA ASP A 122 -54.31 18.98 -5.68
C ASP A 122 -54.43 18.85 -7.20
N ILE A 123 -55.49 18.14 -7.60
CA ILE A 123 -56.00 18.11 -8.95
C ILE A 123 -56.34 19.57 -9.22
N GLU A 124 -55.42 20.29 -9.85
CA GLU A 124 -55.70 21.54 -10.51
C GLU A 124 -56.83 21.22 -11.50
N ILE A 125 -58.06 21.50 -11.06
CA ILE A 125 -59.24 21.47 -11.92
C ILE A 125 -58.98 22.56 -12.96
N GLU A 126 -58.44 22.17 -14.11
CA GLU A 126 -58.35 23.06 -15.26
C GLU A 126 -59.78 23.56 -15.55
N PRO A 127 -60.02 24.88 -15.56
CA PRO A 127 -61.31 25.40 -15.99
C PRO A 127 -61.60 24.87 -17.40
N PRO A 128 -62.86 24.55 -17.72
CA PRO A 128 -63.21 23.95 -19.01
C PRO A 128 -62.61 24.78 -20.15
N ARG A 129 -61.85 24.12 -21.05
CA ARG A 129 -61.21 24.78 -22.18
C ARG A 129 -62.25 25.59 -22.96
N THR A 130 -62.05 26.90 -22.99
CA THR A 130 -62.75 27.75 -23.94
C THR A 130 -62.21 27.37 -25.32
N ALA A 131 -63.09 27.14 -26.30
CA ALA A 131 -62.75 26.59 -27.60
C ALA A 131 -61.49 27.23 -28.22
N GLU A 132 -60.49 26.39 -28.51
CA GLU A 132 -59.24 26.81 -29.15
C GLU A 132 -59.54 27.35 -30.56
N PRO A 133 -59.01 28.52 -30.95
CA PRO A 133 -59.08 28.98 -32.34
C PRO A 133 -58.28 28.01 -33.23
N PRO A 134 -58.68 27.84 -34.51
CA PRO A 134 -58.13 26.80 -35.38
C PRO A 134 -56.62 26.94 -35.58
N PRO A 135 -55.90 25.81 -35.74
CA PRO A 135 -54.45 25.78 -35.75
C PRO A 135 -53.85 26.56 -36.93
N PRO A 136 -52.77 27.33 -36.72
CA PRO A 136 -52.06 28.01 -37.80
C PRO A 136 -51.38 27.00 -38.75
N PRO A 137 -51.22 27.36 -40.03
CA PRO A 137 -50.70 26.46 -41.06
C PRO A 137 -49.28 25.96 -40.76
N PRO A 138 -48.94 24.74 -41.20
CA PRO A 138 -47.70 24.06 -40.84
C PRO A 138 -46.46 24.81 -41.36
N PRO A 139 -45.39 24.90 -40.55
CA PRO A 139 -44.13 25.49 -40.96
C PRO A 139 -43.46 24.67 -42.08
N PRO A 140 -42.70 25.33 -42.98
CA PRO A 140 -42.04 24.67 -44.09
C PRO A 140 -41.02 23.61 -43.60
N PRO A 141 -40.85 22.52 -44.37
CA PRO A 141 -40.01 21.40 -43.96
C PRO A 141 -38.55 21.84 -43.76
N PRO A 142 -37.88 21.34 -42.70
CA PRO A 142 -36.48 21.64 -42.44
C PRO A 142 -35.58 21.10 -43.56
N PRO A 143 -34.50 21.82 -43.91
CA PRO A 143 -33.54 21.38 -44.92
C PRO A 143 -32.90 20.05 -44.50
N VAL A 144 -32.88 19.11 -45.45
CA VAL A 144 -32.26 17.79 -45.29
C VAL A 144 -30.77 17.98 -44.99
N ILE A 145 -30.34 17.58 -43.80
CA ILE A 145 -28.93 17.47 -43.44
C ILE A 145 -28.34 16.38 -44.34
N GLN A 146 -27.43 16.76 -45.23
CA GLN A 146 -26.61 15.78 -45.95
C GLN A 146 -25.70 15.13 -44.90
N ALA A 147 -25.86 13.82 -44.70
CA ALA A 147 -24.91 13.04 -43.93
C ALA A 147 -23.54 13.17 -44.60
N VAL A 148 -22.59 13.75 -43.89
CA VAL A 148 -21.17 13.69 -44.26
C VAL A 148 -20.83 12.19 -44.36
N PRO A 149 -20.23 11.72 -45.47
CA PRO A 149 -19.84 10.32 -45.58
C PRO A 149 -18.84 9.99 -44.46
N ASP A 150 -19.19 9.06 -43.58
CA ASP A 150 -18.33 8.48 -42.55
C ASP A 150 -17.26 7.55 -43.15
N ASP A 151 -16.59 7.97 -44.23
CA ASP A 151 -15.54 7.21 -44.92
C ASP A 151 -14.13 7.61 -44.45
N LEU A 152 -14.01 8.13 -43.23
CA LEU A 152 -12.72 8.12 -42.54
C LEU A 152 -12.54 6.74 -41.91
N VAL A 153 -12.06 5.80 -42.72
CA VAL A 153 -11.41 4.58 -42.23
C VAL A 153 -10.41 5.02 -41.16
N PRO A 154 -10.54 4.58 -39.90
CA PRO A 154 -9.51 4.84 -38.90
C PRO A 154 -8.21 4.27 -39.46
N GLU A 155 -7.22 5.13 -39.71
CA GLU A 155 -5.87 4.69 -40.04
C GLU A 155 -5.44 3.67 -38.99
N GLU A 156 -5.24 2.44 -39.48
CA GLU A 156 -4.68 1.27 -38.83
C GLU A 156 -4.64 1.32 -37.29
N THR A 157 -5.61 0.65 -36.66
CA THR A 157 -5.51 0.29 -35.24
C THR A 157 -4.13 -0.30 -34.96
N PRO A 158 -3.30 0.31 -34.09
CA PRO A 158 -1.97 -0.20 -33.84
C PRO A 158 -2.11 -1.61 -33.26
N VAL A 159 -1.54 -2.59 -33.94
CA VAL A 159 -1.48 -3.97 -33.45
C VAL A 159 -0.58 -3.96 -32.23
N PHE A 160 -1.17 -4.14 -31.04
CA PHE A 160 -0.43 -4.26 -29.79
C PHE A 160 0.43 -5.53 -29.86
N GLN A 161 1.75 -5.35 -30.03
CA GLN A 161 2.71 -6.44 -29.89
C GLN A 161 2.89 -6.73 -28.40
N ASP A 162 2.53 -7.94 -27.99
CA ASP A 162 2.72 -8.41 -26.62
C ASP A 162 4.22 -8.56 -26.32
N GLN A 163 4.71 -7.86 -25.29
CA GLN A 163 6.10 -7.90 -24.83
C GLN A 163 6.30 -8.86 -23.64
N SER A 164 5.37 -9.78 -23.41
CA SER A 164 5.51 -10.83 -22.40
C SER A 164 6.75 -11.69 -22.67
N ILE A 165 7.60 -11.87 -21.67
CA ILE A 165 8.77 -12.77 -21.71
C ILE A 165 8.31 -14.15 -21.25
N ASN A 166 8.41 -15.16 -22.11
CA ASN A 166 8.09 -16.56 -21.80
C ASN A 166 9.33 -17.33 -21.35
N GLU A 167 9.17 -18.49 -20.70
CA GLU A 167 10.30 -19.30 -20.20
C GLU A 167 11.26 -19.79 -21.31
N GLU A 168 10.80 -19.84 -22.57
CA GLU A 168 11.62 -20.19 -23.73
C GLU A 168 12.31 -18.97 -24.38
N THR A 169 11.99 -17.75 -23.94
CA THR A 169 12.59 -16.52 -24.46
C THR A 169 14.01 -16.38 -23.89
N GLN A 170 15.00 -16.76 -24.71
CA GLN A 170 16.41 -16.63 -24.36
C GLN A 170 16.81 -15.15 -24.32
N VAL A 171 16.86 -14.58 -23.12
CA VAL A 171 17.45 -13.25 -22.89
C VAL A 171 18.96 -13.39 -23.03
N GLU A 172 19.47 -13.10 -24.23
CA GLU A 172 20.90 -13.04 -24.46
C GLU A 172 21.48 -11.87 -23.66
N ARG A 173 22.14 -12.22 -22.55
CA ARG A 173 22.84 -11.25 -21.71
C ARG A 173 23.85 -10.54 -22.61
N PRO A 174 23.83 -9.19 -22.69
CA PRO A 174 24.81 -8.47 -23.48
C PRO A 174 26.19 -8.94 -23.05
N ALA A 175 27.04 -9.26 -24.02
CA ALA A 175 28.43 -9.63 -23.76
C ALA A 175 29.01 -8.62 -22.78
N PRO A 176 29.78 -9.05 -21.75
CA PRO A 176 30.50 -8.11 -20.92
C PRO A 176 31.20 -7.15 -21.86
N VAL A 177 30.89 -5.86 -21.73
CA VAL A 177 31.62 -4.84 -22.45
C VAL A 177 33.05 -5.02 -21.98
N GLU A 178 33.87 -5.64 -22.83
CA GLU A 178 35.30 -5.63 -22.67
C GLU A 178 35.65 -4.14 -22.76
N GLU A 179 35.85 -3.55 -21.60
CA GLU A 179 36.18 -2.15 -21.43
C GLU A 179 37.49 -1.97 -22.20
N LYS A 180 37.38 -1.55 -23.47
CA LYS A 180 38.55 -1.19 -24.26
C LYS A 180 39.27 -0.16 -23.41
N ALA A 181 40.48 -0.53 -23.00
CA ALA A 181 41.34 0.29 -22.19
C ALA A 181 41.27 1.74 -22.72
N PRO A 182 41.01 2.72 -21.85
CA PRO A 182 40.93 4.10 -22.28
C PRO A 182 42.21 4.49 -23.02
N PRO A 183 42.13 5.28 -24.10
CA PRO A 183 43.30 5.72 -24.84
C PRO A 183 44.30 6.38 -23.88
N PRO A 184 45.61 6.21 -24.11
CA PRO A 184 46.64 6.69 -23.19
C PRO A 184 46.47 8.19 -22.93
N PRO A 185 46.57 8.64 -21.66
CA PRO A 185 46.37 10.04 -21.30
C PRO A 185 47.43 10.94 -21.96
N PRO A 186 47.08 12.19 -22.32
CA PRO A 186 48.04 13.19 -22.78
C PRO A 186 49.11 13.45 -21.70
N PRO A 187 50.33 13.89 -22.09
CA PRO A 187 51.44 14.09 -21.17
C PRO A 187 51.08 15.08 -20.06
N PRO A 188 51.60 14.88 -18.83
CA PRO A 188 51.19 15.63 -17.65
C PRO A 188 51.55 17.13 -17.79
N PRO A 189 50.64 18.04 -17.39
CA PRO A 189 51.01 19.42 -17.12
C PRO A 189 52.00 19.49 -15.94
N PRO A 190 52.87 20.51 -15.90
CA PRO A 190 53.88 20.66 -14.86
C PRO A 190 53.26 20.67 -13.45
N PRO A 191 53.96 20.13 -12.43
CA PRO A 191 53.43 20.00 -11.08
C PRO A 191 52.96 21.36 -10.55
N LYS A 192 51.69 21.45 -10.15
CA LYS A 192 51.29 22.48 -9.18
C LYS A 192 51.72 21.96 -7.82
N GLU A 193 52.52 22.77 -7.15
CA GLU A 193 53.01 22.56 -5.79
C GLU A 193 51.84 22.13 -4.89
N GLU A 194 52.01 21.01 -4.19
CA GLU A 194 51.08 20.57 -3.17
C GLU A 194 51.11 21.61 -2.05
N GLU A 195 50.06 22.43 -1.97
CA GLU A 195 49.73 23.13 -0.74
C GLU A 195 49.41 22.04 0.29
N THR A 196 50.39 21.74 1.15
CA THR A 196 50.18 20.88 2.31
C THR A 196 49.06 21.49 3.14
N GLU A 197 47.88 20.87 3.15
CA GLU A 197 46.82 21.25 4.09
C GLU A 197 47.34 20.97 5.50
N ILE A 198 47.85 22.03 6.15
CA ILE A 198 48.28 22.01 7.54
C ILE A 198 47.00 21.90 8.39
N PHE A 199 46.55 20.68 8.64
CA PHE A 199 45.54 20.41 9.66
C PHE A 199 46.15 20.70 11.04
N LYS A 200 46.01 21.95 11.49
CA LYS A 200 46.36 22.34 12.86
C LYS A 200 45.25 21.91 13.79
N VAL A 201 45.46 20.80 14.50
CA VAL A 201 44.62 20.44 15.66
C VAL A 201 44.90 21.49 16.75
N VAL A 202 43.95 22.40 16.96
CA VAL A 202 44.08 23.43 17.99
C VAL A 202 43.57 22.86 19.30
N GLU A 203 44.48 22.42 20.18
CA GLU A 203 44.12 21.88 21.51
C GLU A 203 43.61 22.98 22.47
N GLN A 204 43.95 24.26 22.22
CA GLN A 204 43.50 25.39 23.03
C GLN A 204 42.33 26.15 22.40
N MET A 205 41.26 26.35 23.16
CA MET A 205 40.11 27.16 22.74
C MET A 205 40.52 28.65 22.60
N PRO A 206 39.98 29.38 21.60
CA PRO A 206 40.33 30.79 21.38
C PRO A 206 39.89 31.66 22.58
N ARG A 207 40.75 32.60 22.98
CA ARG A 207 40.46 33.57 24.07
C ARG A 207 39.84 34.84 23.50
N PHE A 208 39.06 35.54 24.33
CA PHE A 208 38.46 36.83 23.96
C PHE A 208 39.54 37.94 23.88
N PRO A 209 39.51 38.85 22.89
CA PRO A 209 40.49 39.92 22.76
C PRO A 209 40.47 40.82 24.01
N GLY A 210 41.64 40.98 24.65
CA GLY A 210 41.83 41.75 25.89
C GLY A 210 42.11 40.92 27.16
N CYS A 211 42.10 39.58 27.09
CA CYS A 211 42.42 38.69 28.23
C CYS A 211 43.66 37.81 27.99
N GLU A 212 44.59 38.28 27.16
CA GLU A 212 45.78 37.55 26.72
C GLU A 212 46.84 37.38 27.82
N ASP A 213 47.00 38.38 28.70
CA ASP A 213 48.05 38.41 29.75
C ASP A 213 47.56 38.04 31.16
N ALA A 214 46.29 37.67 31.33
CA ALA A 214 45.78 37.28 32.65
C ALA A 214 46.36 35.90 33.06
N GLY A 215 47.03 35.81 34.20
CA GLY A 215 47.52 34.54 34.75
C GLY A 215 46.38 33.65 35.27
N GLY A 216 46.42 32.33 34.98
CA GLY A 216 45.43 31.35 35.45
C GLY A 216 45.32 30.10 34.57
N THR A 217 44.85 28.99 35.14
CA THR A 217 44.75 27.68 34.46
C THR A 217 43.56 27.60 33.48
N GLU A 218 43.70 26.76 32.45
CA GLU A 218 42.89 26.71 31.21
C GLU A 218 41.38 26.50 31.41
N ALA A 219 40.94 25.98 32.56
CA ALA A 219 39.53 25.72 32.86
C ALA A 219 38.80 26.94 33.46
N GLU A 220 39.52 27.83 34.15
CA GLU A 220 38.93 28.96 34.89
C GLU A 220 38.71 30.20 34.00
N LYS A 221 39.29 30.22 32.81
CA LYS A 221 39.20 31.33 31.83
C LYS A 221 38.03 31.19 30.84
N LYS A 222 37.03 30.36 31.18
CA LYS A 222 35.77 30.23 30.44
C LYS A 222 34.70 31.11 31.08
N GLN A 223 34.70 32.40 30.75
CA GLN A 223 33.53 33.28 30.90
C GLN A 223 33.43 34.19 29.67
#